data_AF-A0A8C1DZ33-F1
#
_entry.id   AF-A0A8C1DZ33-F1
#
_cell.length_a   1.000
_cell.length_b   1.000
_cell.length_c   1.000
_cell.angle_alpha   90.00
_cell.angle_beta   90.00
_cell.angle_gamma   90.00
#
_symmetry.space_group_name_H-M   'P 1'
#
loop_
_entity.id
_entity.type
_entity.pdbx_description
1 polymer ?
#
loop_
_entity_poly.entity_id
_entity_poly.type
_entity_poly.pdbx_seq_one_letter_code
_entity_poly.pdbx_strand_id
1 'polypeptide(L)' 'MQGDSVSLQTNTELQTHDQMMWTFGLSETRIAEFNKEYRIFSTYDVLDGRFRDRLKLDHQTGSLTITNTRT' A
#
# COMPACT_ATOMS: atom_id res chain seq x y z
N MET A 1 -5.01 1.39 -19.38
CA MET A 1 -6.29 0.66 -19.30
C MET A 1 -7.02 1.18 -18.08
N GLN A 2 -8.20 1.76 -18.26
CA GLN A 2 -8.96 2.34 -17.14
C GLN A 2 -9.75 1.23 -16.45
N GLY A 3 -9.64 1.16 -15.12
CA GLY A 3 -10.32 0.13 -14.32
C GLY A 3 -9.42 -1.02 -13.89
N ASP A 4 -8.22 -1.16 -14.46
CA ASP A 4 -7.32 -2.26 -14.12
C ASP A 4 -6.69 -2.07 -12.73
N SER A 5 -6.36 -3.19 -12.10
CA SER A 5 -5.58 -3.22 -10.86
C SER A 5 -4.09 -3.22 -11.17
N VAL A 6 -3.33 -2.40 -10.44
CA VAL A 6 -1.87 -2.44 -10.44
C VAL A 6 -1.42 -3.02 -9.12
N SER A 7 -0.49 -3.96 -9.17
CA SER A 7 0.11 -4.57 -7.98
C SER A 7 1.58 -4.19 -7.89
N LEU A 8 1.95 -3.60 -6.75
CA LEU A 8 3.31 -3.21 -6.40
C LEU A 8 3.87 -4.29 -5.47
N GLN A 9 4.69 -5.16 -6.06
CA GLN A 9 5.28 -6.31 -5.38
C GLN A 9 6.60 -5.91 -4.72
N THR A 10 6.81 -6.35 -3.49
CA THR A 10 8.08 -6.18 -2.76
C THR A 10 9.18 -7.11 -3.27
N ASN A 11 8.81 -8.25 -3.86
CA ASN A 11 9.71 -9.31 -4.32
C ASN A 11 10.73 -9.77 -3.26
N THR A 12 10.44 -9.55 -1.96
CA THR A 12 11.28 -9.95 -0.84
C THR A 12 10.42 -10.35 0.35
N GLU A 13 10.90 -11.28 1.16
CA GLU A 13 10.27 -11.62 2.43
C GLU A 13 10.66 -10.61 3.50
N LEU A 14 9.68 -9.82 3.97
CA LEU A 14 9.88 -8.88 5.06
C LEU A 14 10.13 -9.64 6.38
N GLN A 15 11.26 -9.32 7.01
CA GLN A 15 11.64 -9.84 8.32
C GLN A 15 10.75 -9.22 9.40
N THR A 16 10.75 -9.82 10.59
CA THR A 16 9.86 -9.38 11.70
C THR A 16 10.05 -7.90 12.05
N HIS A 17 11.29 -7.42 12.05
CA HIS A 17 11.63 -6.03 12.40
C HIS A 17 11.59 -5.07 11.21
N ASP A 18 11.23 -5.57 10.02
CA ASP A 18 11.14 -4.71 8.84
C ASP A 18 9.82 -3.92 8.86
N GLN A 19 9.95 -2.64 8.54
CA GLN A 19 8.82 -1.75 8.29
C GLN A 19 8.83 -1.36 6.81
N MET A 20 7.66 -1.36 6.21
CA MET A 20 7.47 -0.87 4.85
C MET A 20 6.38 0.17 4.79
N MET A 21 6.61 1.18 3.96
CA MET A 21 5.70 2.29 3.78
C MET A 21 5.52 2.58 2.30
N TRP A 22 4.25 2.65 1.88
CA TRP A 22 3.89 3.07 0.55
C TRP A 22 3.50 4.54 0.57
N THR A 23 4.13 5.33 -0.28
CA THR A 23 3.88 6.77 -0.42
C THR A 23 3.44 7.10 -1.83
N PHE A 24 2.71 8.21 -2.00
CA PHE A 24 2.27 8.66 -3.31
C PHE A 24 2.59 10.14 -3.53
N GLY A 25 3.37 10.43 -4.57
CA GLY A 25 3.84 11.78 -4.84
C GLY A 25 4.95 12.17 -3.88
N LEU A 26 4.61 12.92 -2.84
CA LEU A 26 5.57 13.36 -1.81
C LEU A 26 5.76 12.25 -0.76
N SER A 27 6.96 12.16 -0.16
CA SER A 27 7.33 11.08 0.75
C SER A 27 6.55 11.10 2.07
N GLU A 28 5.98 12.24 2.45
CA GLU A 28 5.10 12.41 3.59
C GLU A 28 3.68 11.88 3.36
N THR A 29 3.27 11.67 2.10
CA THR A 29 1.92 11.23 1.76
C THR A 29 1.84 9.71 1.81
N ARG A 30 1.63 9.18 3.01
CA ARG A 30 1.49 7.74 3.27
C ARG A 30 0.13 7.23 2.80
N ILE A 31 0.14 6.19 1.97
CA ILE A 31 -1.09 5.53 1.50
C ILE A 31 -1.27 4.14 2.11
N ALA A 32 -0.19 3.47 2.50
CA ALA A 32 -0.24 2.23 3.27
C ALA A 32 1.00 2.04 4.13
N GLU A 33 0.85 1.32 5.24
CA GLU A 33 1.91 0.97 6.18
C GLU A 33 1.82 -0.51 6.55
N PHE A 34 2.98 -1.14 6.53
CA PHE A 34 3.21 -2.51 6.96
C PHE A 34 4.28 -2.51 8.05
N ASN A 35 3.98 -3.09 9.20
CA ASN A 35 4.96 -3.40 10.22
C ASN A 35 4.60 -4.74 10.87
N LYS A 36 5.45 -5.74 10.69
CA LYS A 36 5.19 -7.10 11.16
C LYS A 36 5.36 -7.24 12.68
N GLU A 37 6.35 -6.55 13.25
CA GLU A 37 6.63 -6.53 14.70
C GLU A 37 5.43 -5.99 15.49
N TYR A 38 4.91 -4.83 15.09
CA TYR A 38 3.78 -4.18 15.75
C TYR A 38 2.41 -4.61 15.19
N ARG A 39 2.38 -5.54 14.23
CA ARG A 39 1.17 -6.01 13.54
C ARG A 39 0.34 -4.86 12.93
N ILE A 40 1.02 -3.88 12.36
CA ILE A 40 0.40 -2.75 11.68
C ILE A 40 0.21 -3.14 10.21
N PHE A 41 -1.04 -3.15 9.76
CA PHE A 41 -1.40 -3.38 8.37
C PHE A 41 -2.52 -2.41 8.02
N SER A 42 -2.13 -1.21 7.59
CA SER A 42 -3.05 -0.08 7.48
C SER A 42 -3.00 0.53 6.10
N THR A 43 -4.15 0.95 5.60
CA THR A 43 -4.29 1.81 4.42
C THR A 43 -4.88 3.14 4.86
N TYR A 44 -4.45 4.23 4.24
CA TYR A 44 -4.86 5.58 4.61
C TYR A 44 -5.70 6.23 3.51
N ASP A 45 -6.79 6.85 3.92
CA ASP A 45 -7.64 7.65 3.03
C ASP A 45 -7.10 9.09 2.99
N VAL A 46 -6.07 9.30 2.17
CA VAL A 46 -5.43 10.61 1.94
C VAL A 46 -5.84 11.20 0.59
N LEU A 47 -5.46 12.45 0.33
CA LEU A 47 -5.70 13.13 -0.95
C LEU A 47 -7.20 13.18 -1.33
N ASP A 48 -8.03 13.63 -0.38
CA ASP A 48 -9.46 13.87 -0.54
C ASP A 48 -10.27 12.66 -1.02
N GLY A 49 -9.92 11.44 -0.58
CA GLY A 49 -10.67 10.26 -1.00
C GLY A 49 -10.28 9.73 -2.38
N ARG A 50 -9.20 10.26 -2.98
CA ARG A 50 -8.42 9.46 -3.95
C ARG A 50 -8.07 8.15 -3.22
N PHE A 51 -7.84 7.00 -3.82
CA PHE A 51 -7.57 5.75 -3.08
C PHE A 51 -8.64 5.18 -2.11
N ARG A 52 -9.68 5.92 -1.72
CA ARG A 52 -10.82 5.34 -0.97
C ARG A 52 -11.33 4.07 -1.66
N ASP A 53 -11.45 3.00 -0.88
CA ASP A 53 -11.87 1.65 -1.31
C ASP A 53 -11.03 1.01 -2.43
N ARG A 54 -9.83 1.55 -2.69
CA ARG A 54 -8.97 1.11 -3.80
C ARG A 54 -7.64 0.50 -3.38
N LEU A 55 -7.27 0.60 -2.10
CA LEU A 55 -6.01 0.04 -1.58
C LEU A 55 -6.27 -1.31 -0.93
N LYS A 56 -5.45 -2.30 -1.28
CA LYS A 56 -5.38 -3.60 -0.62
C LYS A 56 -3.93 -3.93 -0.29
N LEU A 57 -3.64 -4.05 0.99
CA LEU A 57 -2.31 -4.43 1.48
C LEU A 57 -2.28 -5.94 1.76
N ASP A 58 -1.28 -6.63 1.23
CA ASP A 58 -1.03 -8.03 1.55
C ASP A 58 -0.26 -8.15 2.87
N HIS A 59 -0.86 -8.80 3.85
CA HIS A 59 -0.29 -8.87 5.21
C HIS A 59 0.87 -9.86 5.35
N GLN A 60 1.17 -10.65 4.32
CA GLN A 60 2.28 -11.61 4.32
C GLN A 60 3.54 -11.00 3.69
N THR A 61 3.37 -10.30 2.57
CA THR A 61 4.45 -9.81 1.71
C THR A 61 4.65 -8.30 1.79
N GLY A 62 3.67 -7.56 2.31
CA GLY A 62 3.66 -6.09 2.28
C GLY A 62 3.34 -5.49 0.91
N SER A 63 2.98 -6.32 -0.08
CA SER A 63 2.63 -5.88 -1.43
C SER A 63 1.35 -5.05 -1.42
N LEU A 64 1.34 -3.97 -2.21
CA LEU A 64 0.18 -3.07 -2.32
C LEU A 64 -0.51 -3.27 -3.67
N THR A 65 -1.80 -3.54 -3.65
CA THR A 65 -2.65 -3.53 -4.84
C THR A 65 -3.53 -2.29 -4.86
N ILE A 66 -3.49 -1.55 -5.97
CA ILE A 66 -4.32 -0.39 -6.24
C ILE A 66 -5.33 -0.80 -7.31
N THR A 67 -6.61 -0.87 -6.97
CA THR A 67 -7.68 -1.23 -7.91
C THR A 67 -8.29 0.00 -8.58
N ASN A 68 -8.97 -0.21 -9.71
CA ASN A 68 -9.68 0.85 -10.44
C ASN A 68 -8.75 2.03 -10.77
N THR A 69 -7.57 1.74 -11.30
CA THR A 69 -6.64 2.78 -11.72
C THR A 69 -7.23 3.57 -12.87
N ARG A 70 -7.07 4.89 -12.80
CA ARG A 70 -7.46 5.83 -13.86
C ARG A 70 -6.18 6.55 -14.26
N THR A 71 -5.80 6.40 -15.52
CA THR A 71 -4.63 7.05 -16.11
C THR A 71 -5.01 8.41 -16.66
#